data_AF-A0AAW2XV47-F1
#
_entry.id   AF-A0AAW2XV47-F1
#
_cell.length_a   1.000
_cell.length_b   1.000
_cell.length_c   1.000
_cell.angle_alpha   90.00
_cell.angle_beta   90.00
_cell.angle_gamma   90.00
#
_symmetry.space_group_name_H-M   'P 1'
#
loop_
_entity.id
_entity.type
_entity.pdbx_description
1 polymer ?
#
loop_
_entity_poly.entity_id
_entity_poly.type
_entity_poly.pdbx_seq_one_letter_code
_entity_poly.pdbx_strand_id
1 'polypeptide(L)'
;MYFDRASHKEGAGVGVVFVTSKGEVLPYSFILTQNYSNNVVEYQALIFGLEIIVDIKQLHLKVYRDSQLVVNQLLGLYEVKKLELLPNHSCAKRLMGWLRDVELEHLLRRDNKQADALAKLASTLSMSGKEAHTPLWKSWVIPPIFSDDEDTFQEDENHVIEVSEVEEENWRQQLVDYLKYGKLPNDPRRRTDNRRWATRFIYYKGALYRRSF
;
A
#
# COMPACT_ATOMS: atom_id res chain seq x y z
N MET A 1 -4.67 1.89 -10.26
CA MET A 1 -4.53 2.89 -9.19
C MET A 1 -3.83 4.10 -9.77
N TYR A 2 -4.37 5.28 -9.51
CA TYR A 2 -3.79 6.57 -9.84
C TYR A 2 -3.57 7.32 -8.54
N PHE A 3 -2.50 8.09 -8.43
CA PHE A 3 -2.28 8.91 -7.25
C PHE A 3 -1.57 10.21 -7.61
N ASP A 4 -1.88 11.28 -6.87
CA ASP A 4 -1.23 12.57 -6.99
C ASP A 4 -1.11 13.27 -5.64
N ARG A 5 -0.26 14.30 -5.57
CA ARG A 5 -0.12 15.19 -4.43
C ARG A 5 -0.33 16.63 -4.83
N ALA A 6 -0.77 17.43 -3.88
CA ALA A 6 -0.73 18.88 -3.92
C ALA A 6 -0.11 19.37 -2.62
N SER A 7 0.66 20.45 -2.67
CA SER A 7 1.28 21.04 -1.48
C SER A 7 1.20 22.55 -1.56
N HIS A 8 1.01 23.18 -0.40
CA HIS A 8 0.96 24.62 -0.17
C HIS A 8 1.82 24.93 1.06
N LYS A 9 1.98 26.23 1.41
CA LYS A 9 2.72 26.64 2.61
C LYS A 9 2.13 26.10 3.93
N GLU A 10 0.83 25.82 3.93
CA GLU A 10 0.03 25.50 5.14
C GLU A 10 -0.34 24.03 5.25
N GLY A 11 0.01 23.19 4.27
CA GLY A 11 -0.29 21.77 4.29
C GLY A 11 -0.10 21.08 2.94
N ALA A 12 -0.19 19.76 2.95
CA ALA A 12 -0.20 18.96 1.73
C ALA A 12 -1.41 18.03 1.70
N GLY A 13 -1.91 17.78 0.51
CA GLY A 13 -3.00 16.87 0.23
C GLY A 13 -2.57 15.81 -0.77
N VAL A 14 -3.16 14.64 -0.63
CA VAL A 14 -2.96 13.53 -1.55
C VAL A 14 -4.31 13.05 -2.05
N GLY A 15 -4.34 12.70 -3.34
CA GLY A 15 -5.45 12.02 -3.99
C GLY A 15 -5.02 10.63 -4.46
N VAL A 16 -5.85 9.63 -4.21
CA VAL A 16 -5.70 8.26 -4.74
C VAL A 16 -7.01 7.85 -5.38
N VAL A 17 -6.95 7.25 -6.57
CA VAL A 17 -8.11 6.77 -7.30
C VAL A 17 -7.88 5.32 -7.70
N PHE A 18 -8.78 4.44 -7.30
CA PHE A 18 -8.85 3.10 -7.86
C PHE A 18 -9.91 3.03 -8.94
N VAL A 19 -9.61 2.27 -9.98
CA VAL A 19 -10.56 1.92 -11.02
C VAL A 19 -10.59 0.40 -11.08
N THR A 20 -11.76 -0.20 -10.84
CA THR A 20 -11.93 -1.65 -10.89
C THR A 20 -11.99 -2.12 -12.35
N SER A 21 -11.86 -3.43 -12.59
CA SER A 21 -12.02 -4.01 -13.93
C SER A 21 -13.42 -3.79 -14.52
N LYS A 22 -14.42 -3.49 -13.68
CA LYS A 22 -15.78 -3.14 -14.07
C LYS A 22 -15.96 -1.65 -14.38
N GLY A 23 -14.91 -0.85 -14.23
CA GLY A 23 -14.93 0.61 -14.44
C GLY A 23 -15.45 1.41 -13.24
N GLU A 24 -15.64 0.79 -12.08
CA GLU A 24 -16.05 1.52 -10.87
C GLU A 24 -14.89 2.35 -10.34
N VAL A 25 -15.16 3.60 -10.00
CA VAL A 25 -14.17 4.56 -9.51
C VAL A 25 -14.30 4.71 -8.00
N LEU A 26 -13.21 4.46 -7.27
CA LEU A 26 -13.11 4.59 -5.82
C LEU A 26 -12.13 5.72 -5.48
N PRO A 27 -12.62 6.95 -5.24
CA PRO A 27 -11.79 8.09 -4.91
C PRO A 27 -11.46 8.15 -3.42
N TYR A 28 -10.21 8.44 -3.11
CA TYR A 28 -9.70 8.67 -1.78
C TYR A 28 -8.87 9.96 -1.75
N SER A 29 -8.98 10.70 -0.65
CA SER A 29 -8.19 11.90 -0.43
C SER A 29 -7.80 12.00 1.03
N PHE A 30 -6.59 12.49 1.30
CA PHE A 30 -6.10 12.63 2.67
C PHE A 30 -5.18 13.83 2.82
N ILE A 31 -5.12 14.31 4.06
CA ILE A 31 -4.37 15.52 4.44
C ILE A 31 -3.12 15.10 5.19
N LEU A 32 -2.00 15.72 4.83
CA LEU A 32 -0.75 15.66 5.58
C LEU A 32 -0.59 16.98 6.34
N THR A 33 -0.66 16.87 7.66
CA THR A 33 -0.58 18.01 8.59
C THR A 33 0.85 18.50 8.84
N GLN A 34 1.85 17.77 8.37
CA GLN A 34 3.27 18.07 8.57
C GLN A 34 3.94 18.42 7.23
N ASN A 35 4.88 19.36 7.29
CA ASN A 35 5.64 19.79 6.12
C ASN A 35 6.70 18.75 5.75
N TYR A 36 6.39 17.94 4.74
CA TYR A 36 7.31 16.99 4.14
C TYR A 36 7.78 17.45 2.77
N SER A 37 8.91 16.91 2.32
CA SER A 37 9.35 17.12 0.94
C SER A 37 8.33 16.52 -0.03
N ASN A 38 8.22 17.14 -1.20
CA ASN A 38 7.34 16.70 -2.28
C ASN A 38 7.46 15.19 -2.57
N ASN A 39 8.69 14.67 -2.58
CA ASN A 39 8.95 13.26 -2.86
C ASN A 39 8.43 12.36 -1.72
N VAL A 40 8.60 12.76 -0.46
CA VAL A 40 8.05 12.01 0.69
C VAL A 40 6.52 11.94 0.58
N VAL A 41 5.86 13.05 0.26
CA VAL A 41 4.41 13.09 0.06
C VAL A 41 3.97 12.16 -1.09
N GLU A 42 4.72 12.11 -2.19
CA GLU A 42 4.45 11.19 -3.31
C GLU A 42 4.58 9.72 -2.89
N TYR A 43 5.60 9.36 -2.11
CA TYR A 43 5.71 8.01 -1.58
C TYR A 43 4.59 7.67 -0.61
N GLN A 44 4.22 8.59 0.28
CA GLN A 44 3.11 8.38 1.22
C GLN A 44 1.79 8.12 0.47
N ALA A 45 1.57 8.84 -0.63
CA ALA A 45 0.45 8.61 -1.53
C ALA A 45 0.41 7.20 -2.12
N LEU A 46 1.55 6.71 -2.60
CA LEU A 46 1.69 5.36 -3.10
C LEU A 46 1.44 4.32 -2.00
N ILE A 47 2.13 4.47 -0.87
CA ILE A 47 2.07 3.54 0.28
C ILE A 47 0.63 3.39 0.75
N PHE A 48 -0.08 4.51 0.92
CA PHE A 48 -1.47 4.50 1.32
C PHE A 48 -2.36 3.72 0.34
N GLY A 49 -2.15 3.95 -0.96
CA GLY A 49 -2.87 3.19 -1.99
C GLY A 49 -2.54 1.69 -1.97
N LEU A 50 -1.27 1.34 -1.78
CA LEU A 50 -0.84 -0.06 -1.66
C LEU A 50 -1.44 -0.73 -0.42
N GLU A 51 -1.49 -0.05 0.73
CA GLU A 51 -2.12 -0.56 1.94
C GLU A 51 -3.60 -0.87 1.74
N ILE A 52 -4.34 0.00 1.06
CA ILE A 52 -5.76 -0.25 0.73
C ILE A 52 -5.90 -1.52 -0.12
N ILE A 53 -5.05 -1.70 -1.13
CA ILE A 53 -5.10 -2.86 -2.03
C ILE A 53 -4.73 -4.15 -1.29
N VAL A 54 -3.68 -4.11 -0.47
CA VAL A 54 -3.28 -5.21 0.40
C VAL A 54 -4.44 -5.57 1.35
N ASP A 55 -5.09 -4.58 1.94
CA ASP A 55 -6.21 -4.76 2.87
C ASP A 55 -7.44 -5.37 2.20
N ILE A 56 -7.72 -5.00 0.94
CA ILE A 56 -8.82 -5.56 0.13
C ILE A 56 -8.40 -6.88 -0.54
N LYS A 57 -7.12 -7.27 -0.42
CA LYS A 57 -6.54 -8.53 -0.91
C LYS A 57 -6.65 -8.71 -2.42
N GLN A 58 -6.53 -7.60 -3.13
CA GLN A 58 -6.46 -7.61 -4.58
C GLN A 58 -5.03 -7.97 -5.00
N LEU A 59 -4.85 -9.08 -5.70
CA LEU A 59 -3.52 -9.61 -6.01
C LEU A 59 -2.83 -8.92 -7.20
N HIS A 60 -3.60 -8.29 -8.07
CA HIS A 60 -3.11 -7.62 -9.27
C HIS A 60 -3.39 -6.13 -9.18
N LEU A 61 -2.34 -5.32 -9.32
CA LEU A 61 -2.44 -3.87 -9.27
C LEU A 61 -1.61 -3.22 -10.37
N LYS A 62 -2.28 -2.45 -11.22
CA LYS A 62 -1.60 -1.50 -12.11
C LYS A 62 -1.57 -0.12 -11.48
N VAL A 63 -0.38 0.43 -11.30
CA VAL A 63 -0.12 1.71 -10.66
C VAL A 63 0.34 2.70 -11.72
N TYR A 64 -0.37 3.82 -11.80
CA TYR A 64 -0.12 4.88 -12.75
C TYR A 64 0.32 6.14 -12.02
N ARG A 65 1.41 6.75 -12.49
CA ARG A 65 1.92 7.97 -11.89
C ARG A 65 2.57 8.94 -12.87
N ASP A 66 2.40 10.23 -12.62
CA ASP A 66 2.95 11.31 -13.45
C ASP A 66 4.37 11.79 -13.04
N SER A 67 4.93 11.22 -11.96
CA SER A 67 6.28 11.48 -11.47
C SER A 67 7.21 10.33 -11.87
N GLN A 68 8.18 10.62 -12.76
CA GLN A 68 9.16 9.63 -13.21
C GLN A 68 10.12 9.19 -12.09
N LEU A 69 10.40 10.06 -11.12
CA LEU A 69 11.38 9.78 -10.07
C LEU A 69 10.97 8.59 -9.21
N VAL A 70 9.75 8.62 -8.65
CA VAL A 70 9.25 7.56 -7.76
C VAL A 70 9.12 6.24 -8.53
N VAL A 71 8.58 6.29 -9.76
CA VAL A 71 8.44 5.11 -10.62
C VAL A 71 9.81 4.47 -10.89
N ASN A 72 10.79 5.25 -11.35
CA ASN A 72 12.12 4.75 -11.68
C ASN A 72 12.88 4.24 -10.45
N GLN A 73 12.68 4.84 -9.27
CA GLN A 73 13.27 4.35 -8.02
C GLN A 73 12.69 2.99 -7.59
N LEU A 74 11.39 2.76 -7.77
CA LEU A 74 10.74 1.50 -7.41
C LEU A 74 11.09 0.36 -8.38
N LEU A 75 11.23 0.70 -9.66
CA LEU A 75 11.73 -0.18 -10.73
C LEU A 75 13.24 -0.49 -10.59
N GLY A 76 13.95 0.18 -9.69
CA GLY A 76 15.40 0.00 -9.51
C GLY A 76 16.26 0.65 -10.59
N LEU A 77 15.66 1.46 -11.48
CA LEU A 77 16.37 2.21 -12.51
C LEU A 77 17.14 3.39 -11.91
N TYR A 78 16.58 4.02 -10.87
CA TYR A 78 17.20 5.13 -10.15
C TYR A 78 17.49 4.78 -8.70
N GLU A 79 18.62 5.26 -8.20
CA GLU A 79 19.01 5.12 -6.80
C GLU A 79 18.27 6.12 -5.90
N VAL A 80 17.94 5.68 -4.68
CA VAL A 80 17.37 6.54 -3.63
C VAL A 80 18.50 7.18 -2.83
N LYS A 81 18.95 8.36 -3.27
CA LYS A 81 20.07 9.08 -2.62
C LYS A 81 19.72 9.78 -1.31
N LYS A 82 18.46 10.18 -1.14
CA LYS A 82 18.02 10.93 0.05
C LYS A 82 17.66 9.95 1.16
N LEU A 83 18.33 10.07 2.30
CA LEU A 83 18.09 9.23 3.48
C LEU A 83 16.62 9.28 3.95
N GLU A 84 15.97 10.44 3.87
CA GLU A 84 14.54 10.61 4.23
C GLU A 84 13.58 9.76 3.38
N LEU A 85 14.00 9.33 2.18
CA LEU A 85 13.18 8.53 1.28
C LEU A 85 13.38 7.03 1.45
N LEU A 86 14.47 6.58 2.10
CA LEU A 86 14.76 5.16 2.26
C LEU A 86 13.64 4.40 3.00
N PRO A 87 13.10 4.89 4.15
CA PRO A 87 12.03 4.17 4.85
C PRO A 87 10.76 4.04 3.99
N ASN A 88 10.45 5.10 3.24
CA ASN A 88 9.31 5.16 2.34
C ASN A 88 9.46 4.18 1.17
N HIS A 89 10.63 4.15 0.54
CA HIS A 89 10.95 3.25 -0.56
C HIS A 89 10.91 1.78 -0.10
N SER A 90 11.55 1.45 1.02
CA SER A 90 11.54 0.09 1.59
C SER A 90 10.12 -0.36 1.95
N CYS A 91 9.30 0.53 2.53
CA CYS A 91 7.91 0.23 2.84
C CYS A 91 7.10 -0.07 1.56
N ALA A 92 7.22 0.78 0.54
CA ALA A 92 6.55 0.58 -0.74
C ALA A 92 6.96 -0.73 -1.42
N LYS A 93 8.27 -1.05 -1.47
CA LYS A 93 8.78 -2.32 -2.02
C LYS A 93 8.23 -3.53 -1.27
N ARG A 94 8.17 -3.48 0.06
CA ARG A 94 7.62 -4.56 0.88
C ARG A 94 6.12 -4.76 0.63
N LEU A 95 5.34 -3.68 0.56
CA LEU A 95 3.91 -3.75 0.26
C LEU A 95 3.65 -4.31 -1.14
N MET A 96 4.43 -3.89 -2.14
CA MET A 96 4.35 -4.46 -3.48
C MET A 96 4.70 -5.95 -3.48
N GLY A 97 5.66 -6.38 -2.66
CA GLY A 97 6.02 -7.80 -2.52
C GLY A 97 4.92 -8.69 -1.91
N TRP A 98 3.90 -8.10 -1.28
CA TRP A 98 2.71 -8.84 -0.82
C TRP A 98 1.64 -8.99 -1.89
N LEU A 99 1.74 -8.21 -2.97
CA LEU A 99 0.86 -8.32 -4.13
C LEU A 99 1.47 -9.36 -5.10
N ARG A 100 0.62 -10.11 -5.79
CA ARG A 100 1.10 -11.13 -6.75
C ARG A 100 1.74 -10.46 -7.96
N ASP A 101 1.17 -9.36 -8.40
CA ASP A 101 1.58 -8.66 -9.62
C ASP A 101 1.34 -7.16 -9.48
N VAL A 102 2.41 -6.39 -9.72
CA VAL A 102 2.39 -4.92 -9.67
C VAL A 102 3.06 -4.36 -10.91
N GLU A 103 2.26 -3.74 -11.77
CA GLU A 103 2.76 -2.98 -12.91
C GLU A 103 2.86 -1.51 -12.54
N LEU A 104 4.01 -0.89 -12.81
CA LEU A 104 4.24 0.54 -12.62
C LEU A 104 4.38 1.21 -13.98
N GLU A 105 3.49 2.15 -14.29
CA GLU A 105 3.52 2.90 -15.53
C GLU A 105 3.53 4.41 -15.30
N HIS A 106 4.32 5.10 -16.10
CA HIS A 106 4.34 6.55 -16.13
C HIS A 106 3.22 7.09 -17.02
N LEU A 107 2.50 8.10 -16.54
CA LEU A 107 1.47 8.81 -17.31
C LEU A 107 1.82 10.28 -17.52
N LEU A 108 1.28 10.86 -18.58
CA LEU A 108 1.28 12.31 -18.73
C LEU A 108 0.35 12.92 -17.69
N ARG A 109 0.75 14.08 -17.14
CA ARG A 109 -0.03 14.79 -16.11
C ARG A 109 -1.48 15.09 -16.52
N ARG A 110 -1.72 15.32 -17.82
CA ARG A 110 -3.07 15.55 -18.38
C ARG A 110 -4.01 14.35 -18.24
N ASP A 111 -3.47 13.15 -17.98
CA ASP A 111 -4.22 11.91 -17.86
C ASP A 111 -4.46 11.54 -16.37
N ASN A 112 -3.78 12.22 -15.43
CA ASN A 112 -3.93 12.01 -13.97
C ASN A 112 -4.89 13.03 -13.29
N LYS A 113 -5.84 13.60 -14.03
CA LYS A 113 -6.68 14.73 -13.59
C LYS A 113 -7.49 14.46 -12.32
N GLN A 114 -8.01 13.25 -12.15
CA GLN A 114 -8.86 12.91 -11.00
C GLN A 114 -8.06 12.89 -9.69
N ALA A 115 -6.88 12.26 -9.70
CA ALA A 115 -6.02 12.23 -8.53
C ALA A 115 -5.47 13.63 -8.19
N ASP A 116 -5.08 14.42 -9.19
CA ASP A 116 -4.66 15.82 -9.02
C ASP A 116 -5.78 16.68 -8.39
N ALA A 117 -7.03 16.51 -8.84
CA ALA A 117 -8.18 17.22 -8.27
C ALA A 117 -8.43 16.84 -6.80
N LEU A 118 -8.37 15.54 -6.46
CA LEU A 118 -8.52 15.07 -5.08
C LEU A 118 -7.39 15.58 -4.17
N ALA A 119 -6.16 15.57 -4.67
CA ALA A 119 -5.01 16.08 -3.93
C ALA A 119 -5.15 17.57 -3.62
N LYS A 120 -5.56 18.38 -4.61
CA LYS A 120 -5.84 19.81 -4.45
C LYS A 120 -6.98 20.06 -3.47
N LEU A 121 -8.05 19.27 -3.52
CA LEU A 121 -9.16 19.35 -2.58
C LEU A 121 -8.69 19.10 -1.14
N ALA A 122 -7.96 18.01 -0.89
CA ALA A 122 -7.42 17.72 0.43
C ALA A 122 -6.48 18.83 0.92
N SER A 123 -5.60 19.31 0.04
CA SER A 123 -4.64 20.36 0.38
C SER A 123 -5.32 21.69 0.72
N THR A 124 -6.42 22.02 0.03
CA THR A 124 -7.25 23.21 0.33
C THR A 124 -7.97 23.07 1.67
N LEU A 125 -8.51 21.88 1.96
CA LEU A 125 -9.20 21.60 3.23
C LEU A 125 -8.25 21.63 4.43
N SER A 126 -6.97 21.32 4.22
CA SER A 126 -5.93 21.47 5.24
C SER A 126 -5.80 22.91 5.76
N MET A 127 -6.04 23.91 4.91
CA MET A 127 -5.90 25.33 5.27
C MET A 127 -7.07 25.85 6.10
N SER A 128 -8.24 25.20 6.04
CA SER A 128 -9.47 25.77 6.59
C SER A 128 -9.56 25.69 8.12
N GLY A 129 -8.68 24.95 8.81
CA GLY A 129 -8.67 24.79 10.28
C GLY A 129 -9.95 24.20 10.90
N LYS A 130 -10.97 23.91 10.09
CA LYS A 130 -12.26 23.35 10.50
C LYS A 130 -12.27 21.86 10.16
N GLU A 131 -12.75 21.05 11.09
CA GLU A 131 -12.94 19.62 10.87
C GLU A 131 -13.97 19.41 9.74
N ALA A 132 -13.49 19.16 8.53
CA ALA A 132 -14.36 18.78 7.42
C ALA A 132 -15.09 17.47 7.80
N HIS A 133 -16.43 17.51 7.80
CA HIS A 133 -17.32 16.36 8.03
C HIS A 133 -17.33 15.33 6.88
N THR A 134 -16.49 15.53 5.87
CA THR A 134 -16.18 14.50 4.86
C THR A 134 -15.28 13.46 5.53
N PRO A 135 -15.46 12.14 5.30
CA PRO A 135 -14.53 11.12 5.80
C PRO A 135 -13.19 11.23 5.06
N LEU A 136 -12.44 12.30 5.35
CA LEU A 136 -11.03 12.44 5.05
C LEU A 136 -10.33 11.61 6.11
N TRP A 137 -9.69 10.53 5.69
CA TRP A 137 -8.83 9.78 6.58
C TRP A 137 -7.67 10.69 7.00
N LYS A 138 -7.68 11.08 8.28
CA LYS A 138 -6.67 11.94 8.88
C LYS A 138 -5.64 11.05 9.58
N SER A 139 -4.39 11.19 9.14
CA SER A 139 -3.18 10.64 9.75
C SER A 139 -3.02 9.11 9.72
N TRP A 140 -2.16 8.64 8.81
CA TRP A 140 -1.32 7.47 9.05
C TRP A 140 0.12 7.86 8.70
N VAL A 141 0.89 8.28 9.70
CA VAL A 141 2.34 8.29 9.63
C VAL A 141 2.76 6.85 9.92
N ILE A 142 3.61 6.27 9.09
CA ILE A 142 4.26 5.00 9.42
C ILE A 142 4.82 5.12 10.85
N PRO A 143 4.30 4.37 11.84
CA PRO A 143 4.85 4.44 13.19
C PRO A 143 6.35 4.10 13.15
N PRO A 144 7.20 4.64 14.03
CA PRO A 144 8.60 4.25 14.15
C PRO A 144 8.79 2.81 14.70
N ILE A 145 7.82 1.91 14.47
CA ILE A 145 7.79 0.53 14.96
C ILE A 145 8.60 -0.41 14.03
N PHE A 146 9.14 0.08 12.92
CA PHE A 146 10.16 -0.66 12.17
C PHE A 146 11.55 -0.43 12.79
N SER A 147 11.66 -0.64 14.11
CA SER A 147 12.96 -0.79 14.77
C SER A 147 13.49 -2.17 14.42
N ASP A 148 14.54 -2.19 13.60
CA ASP A 148 15.61 -3.19 13.55
C ASP A 148 15.23 -4.60 14.02
N ASP A 149 14.52 -5.35 13.18
CA ASP A 149 14.76 -6.78 13.12
C ASP A 149 15.69 -6.99 11.91
N GLU A 150 16.96 -7.25 12.20
CA GLU A 150 17.99 -7.66 11.24
C GLU A 150 17.54 -8.91 10.47
N ASP A 151 16.83 -8.76 9.36
CA ASP A 151 16.78 -9.79 8.34
C ASP A 151 17.95 -9.59 7.40
N THR A 152 19.06 -10.24 7.78
CA THR A 152 20.27 -10.38 6.98
C THR A 152 19.92 -10.99 5.63
N PHE A 153 20.21 -10.27 4.55
CA PHE A 153 20.13 -10.81 3.19
C PHE A 153 21.20 -11.91 3.04
N GLN A 154 20.77 -13.18 3.05
CA GLN A 154 21.57 -14.25 2.48
C GLN A 154 21.10 -14.48 1.04
N GLU A 155 21.98 -14.13 0.11
CA GLU A 155 21.93 -14.59 -1.27
C GLU A 155 22.17 -16.11 -1.26
N ASP A 156 21.22 -16.88 -1.79
CA ASP A 156 21.49 -18.27 -2.16
C ASP A 156 20.96 -18.53 -3.57
N GLU A 157 21.91 -18.52 -4.51
CA GLU A 157 21.81 -19.25 -5.76
C GLU A 157 21.80 -20.76 -5.45
N ASN A 158 20.75 -21.48 -5.87
CA ASN A 158 20.83 -22.74 -6.63
C ASN A 158 19.58 -23.65 -6.50
N HIS A 159 18.96 -23.85 -7.67
CA HIS A 159 18.55 -25.14 -8.25
C HIS A 159 17.24 -25.88 -7.89
N VAL A 160 16.65 -26.36 -9.00
CA VAL A 160 15.62 -27.39 -9.23
C VAL A 160 14.15 -26.99 -9.03
N ILE A 161 13.50 -26.77 -10.17
CA ILE A 161 12.05 -26.64 -10.35
C ILE A 161 11.47 -28.06 -10.43
N GLU A 162 10.67 -28.45 -9.46
CA GLU A 162 9.69 -29.53 -9.58
C GLU A 162 8.30 -28.88 -9.60
N VAL A 163 7.67 -28.85 -10.77
CA VAL A 163 6.32 -28.32 -10.97
C VAL A 163 5.33 -29.40 -10.55
N SER A 164 4.76 -29.25 -9.37
CA SER A 164 3.53 -29.94 -8.98
C SER A 164 2.36 -28.97 -9.10
N GLU A 165 1.29 -29.42 -9.74
CA GLU A 165 0.03 -28.68 -9.91
C GLU A 165 -0.48 -28.17 -8.55
N VAL A 166 -0.38 -26.86 -8.32
CA VAL A 166 -0.91 -26.24 -7.10
C VAL A 166 -2.38 -25.95 -7.35
N GLU A 167 -3.25 -26.80 -6.81
CA GLU A 167 -4.65 -26.49 -6.56
C GLU A 167 -4.72 -25.06 -5.97
N GLU A 168 -5.58 -24.20 -6.54
CA GLU A 168 -5.76 -22.83 -6.09
C GLU A 168 -6.21 -22.80 -4.63
N GLU A 169 -5.24 -22.82 -3.72
CA GLU A 169 -5.51 -22.98 -2.30
C GLU A 169 -6.04 -21.66 -1.76
N ASN A 170 -7.35 -21.63 -1.57
CA ASN A 170 -8.11 -20.47 -1.16
C ASN A 170 -7.57 -19.97 0.19
N TRP A 171 -6.81 -18.87 0.15
CA TRP A 171 -6.17 -18.28 1.34
C TRP A 171 -7.15 -17.99 2.48
N ARG A 172 -8.46 -17.82 2.19
CA ARG A 172 -9.51 -17.70 3.22
C ARG A 172 -9.60 -18.96 4.06
N GLN A 173 -9.48 -20.12 3.44
CA GLN A 173 -9.52 -21.41 4.11
C GLN A 173 -8.31 -21.57 5.04
N GLN A 174 -7.12 -21.13 4.62
CA GLN A 174 -5.92 -21.16 5.48
C GLN A 174 -6.09 -20.29 6.73
N LEU A 175 -6.70 -19.10 6.60
CA LEU A 175 -6.94 -18.22 7.73
C LEU A 175 -8.07 -18.74 8.64
N VAL A 176 -9.13 -19.31 8.06
CA VAL A 176 -10.19 -20.00 8.82
C VAL A 176 -9.62 -21.21 9.55
N ASP A 177 -8.76 -21.99 8.90
CA ASP A 177 -8.15 -23.17 9.48
C ASP A 177 -7.17 -22.81 10.60
N TYR A 178 -6.46 -21.69 10.47
CA TYR A 178 -5.64 -21.14 11.54
C TYR A 178 -6.50 -20.67 12.72
N LEU A 179 -7.55 -19.88 12.47
CA LEU A 179 -8.41 -19.33 13.53
C LEU A 179 -9.29 -20.39 14.21
N LYS A 180 -9.66 -21.47 13.51
CA LYS A 180 -10.55 -22.52 14.00
C LYS A 180 -9.80 -23.75 14.52
N TYR A 181 -8.70 -24.14 13.87
CA TYR A 181 -7.98 -25.38 14.14
C TYR A 181 -6.50 -25.17 14.51
N GLY A 182 -6.00 -23.93 14.51
CA GLY A 182 -4.58 -23.64 14.80
C GLY A 182 -3.60 -24.12 13.74
N LYS A 183 -4.09 -24.52 12.55
CA LYS A 183 -3.24 -25.04 11.48
C LYS A 183 -2.45 -23.92 10.81
N LEU A 184 -1.15 -24.13 10.68
CA LEU A 184 -0.23 -23.19 10.05
C LEU A 184 0.33 -23.80 8.75
N PRO A 185 0.49 -23.02 7.67
CA PRO A 185 1.12 -23.50 6.43
C PRO A 185 2.54 -24.01 6.66
N ASN A 186 3.04 -24.89 5.79
CA ASN A 186 4.41 -25.38 5.89
C ASN A 186 5.46 -24.32 5.57
N ASP A 187 5.13 -23.37 4.70
CA ASP A 187 5.97 -22.23 4.34
C ASP A 187 6.14 -21.23 5.51
N PRO A 188 7.38 -21.00 6.00
CA PRO A 188 7.67 -20.08 7.09
C PRO A 188 7.15 -18.65 6.86
N ARG A 189 7.21 -18.14 5.63
CA ARG A 189 6.73 -16.77 5.32
C ARG A 189 5.23 -16.68 5.53
N ARG A 190 4.49 -17.66 4.99
CA ARG A 190 3.03 -17.77 5.16
C ARG A 190 2.61 -17.96 6.62
N ARG A 191 3.45 -18.57 7.48
CA ARG A 191 3.16 -18.68 8.93
C ARG A 191 3.17 -17.31 9.60
N THR A 192 4.20 -16.52 9.34
CA THR A 192 4.35 -15.17 9.90
C THR A 192 3.22 -14.26 9.41
N ASP A 193 2.89 -14.35 8.12
CA ASP A 193 1.79 -13.60 7.52
C ASP A 193 0.42 -14.00 8.11
N ASN A 194 0.13 -15.30 8.25
CA ASN A 194 -1.13 -15.76 8.84
C ASN A 194 -1.28 -15.35 10.31
N ARG A 195 -0.21 -15.44 11.11
CA ARG A 195 -0.22 -14.99 12.51
C ARG A 195 -0.52 -13.50 12.60
N ARG A 196 0.13 -12.71 11.74
CA ARG A 196 -0.10 -11.26 11.68
C ARG A 196 -1.52 -10.94 11.23
N TRP A 197 -2.04 -11.62 10.21
CA TRP A 197 -3.39 -11.43 9.70
C TRP A 197 -4.44 -11.78 10.74
N ALA A 198 -4.27 -12.89 11.47
CA ALA A 198 -5.21 -13.35 12.48
C ALA A 198 -5.49 -12.32 13.59
N THR A 199 -4.56 -11.42 13.90
CA THR A 199 -4.79 -10.35 14.88
C THR A 199 -5.92 -9.39 14.48
N ARG A 200 -6.17 -9.25 13.16
CA ARG A 200 -7.13 -8.32 12.55
C ARG A 200 -8.47 -8.95 12.21
N PHE A 201 -8.63 -10.26 12.38
CA PHE A 201 -9.84 -10.98 12.04
C PHE A 201 -10.35 -11.81 13.22
N ILE A 202 -11.66 -12.06 13.24
CA ILE A 202 -12.30 -12.98 14.16
C ILE A 202 -13.18 -13.92 13.36
N TYR A 203 -13.08 -15.21 13.64
CA TYR A 203 -13.97 -16.21 13.05
C TYR A 203 -15.12 -16.47 14.02
N TYR A 204 -16.35 -16.21 13.58
CA TYR A 204 -17.55 -16.33 14.40
C TYR A 204 -18.71 -16.90 13.60
N LYS A 205 -19.42 -17.89 14.14
CA LYS A 205 -20.62 -18.52 13.52
C LYS A 205 -20.48 -18.86 12.02
N GLY A 206 -19.33 -19.41 11.62
CA GLY A 206 -19.13 -19.84 10.23
C GLY A 206 -18.64 -18.73 9.27
N ALA A 207 -18.46 -17.50 9.75
CA ALA A 207 -18.04 -16.37 8.95
C ALA A 207 -16.79 -15.70 9.53
N LEU A 208 -15.96 -15.16 8.64
CA LEU A 208 -14.77 -14.40 8.99
C LEU A 208 -15.11 -12.90 9.02
N TYR A 209 -14.95 -12.27 10.18
CA TYR A 209 -15.19 -10.85 10.40
C TYR A 209 -13.88 -10.09 10.59
N ARG A 210 -13.79 -8.86 10.09
CA ARG A 210 -12.65 -7.97 10.33
C ARG A 210 -12.87 -7.20 11.62
N ARG A 211 -11.85 -7.10 12.47
CA ARG A 211 -11.86 -6.23 13.65
C ARG A 211 -11.66 -4.79 13.19
N SER A 212 -12.59 -3.91 13.55
CA SER A 212 -12.45 -2.45 13.47
C SER A 212 -11.84 -1.95 14.78
N PHE A 213 -10.76 -1.18 14.71
CA PHE A 213 -10.21 -0.41 15.83
C PHE A 213 -10.67 1.04 15.71
#